data_AF-J9DZL3-F1
#
_entry.id   AF-J9DZL3-F1
#
_cell.length_a   1.000
_cell.length_b   1.000
_cell.length_c   1.000
_cell.angle_alpha   90.00
_cell.angle_beta   90.00
_cell.angle_gamma   90.00
#
_symmetry.space_group_name_H-M   'P 1'
#
loop_
_entity.id
_entity.type
_entity.pdbx_description
1 polymer ?
#
loop_
_entity_poly.entity_id
_entity_poly.type
_entity_poly.pdbx_seq_one_letter_code
_entity_poly.pdbx_strand_id
1 'polypeptide(L)'
;MGLDRRQLLETSLFDLEQIVTVQYLSRHADLPVDDAKDELTEFLKQNKNRTELHSVYVISGELIVPDPASGYTASDIAATRKIHRTQLVRDCDLEVTRQVYRKVETCEIYCLHTKPIKSLCLLYSVDSLEDDEYERTDPGRSWLSYPEAETKAKDMLAHYDAISVPATQK
;
A
#
# COMPACT_ATOMS: atom_id res chain seq x y z
N MET A 1 4.69 2.12 24.78
CA MET A 1 4.18 0.78 25.18
C MET A 1 3.29 0.32 24.04
N GLY A 2 3.83 -0.45 23.09
CA GLY A 2 3.06 -0.94 21.94
C GLY A 2 2.06 -2.00 22.40
N LEU A 3 0.83 -1.93 21.89
CA LEU A 3 -0.11 -3.04 21.97
C LEU A 3 0.52 -4.25 21.25
N ASP A 4 0.30 -5.45 21.79
CA ASP A 4 0.71 -6.66 21.09
C ASP A 4 0.05 -6.68 19.70
N ARG A 5 0.84 -6.90 18.63
CA ARG A 5 0.41 -6.73 17.23
C ARG A 5 -0.85 -7.52 16.93
N ARG A 6 -0.90 -8.72 17.50
CA ARG A 6 -2.05 -9.63 17.44
C ARG A 6 -3.27 -9.07 18.15
N GLN A 7 -3.10 -8.51 19.34
CA GLN A 7 -4.20 -7.90 20.09
C GLN A 7 -4.77 -6.68 19.37
N LEU A 8 -3.92 -5.88 18.72
CA LEU A 8 -4.36 -4.77 17.87
C LEU A 8 -5.22 -5.29 16.70
N LEU A 9 -4.77 -6.35 16.02
CA LEU A 9 -5.50 -6.96 14.91
C LEU A 9 -6.84 -7.56 15.36
N GLU A 10 -6.86 -8.31 16.45
CA GLU A 10 -8.08 -8.91 17.01
C GLU A 10 -9.08 -7.82 17.40
N THR A 11 -8.63 -6.79 18.13
CA THR A 11 -9.50 -5.67 18.54
C THR A 11 -10.03 -4.91 17.32
N SER A 12 -9.17 -4.59 16.35
CA SER A 12 -9.57 -3.78 15.18
C SER A 12 -10.51 -4.54 14.25
N LEU A 13 -10.22 -5.82 13.97
CA LEU A 13 -10.98 -6.62 13.00
C LEU A 13 -12.27 -7.20 13.60
N PHE A 14 -12.25 -7.63 14.87
CA PHE A 14 -13.38 -8.35 15.47
C PHE A 14 -14.19 -7.47 16.43
N ASP A 15 -13.56 -6.68 17.30
CA ASP A 15 -14.31 -5.87 18.26
C ASP A 15 -14.84 -4.58 17.63
N LEU A 16 -14.02 -3.91 16.81
CA LEU A 16 -14.37 -2.64 16.14
C LEU A 16 -14.90 -2.85 14.72
N GLU A 17 -14.73 -4.04 14.15
CA GLU A 17 -15.16 -4.39 12.79
C GLU A 17 -14.62 -3.42 11.72
N GLN A 18 -13.40 -2.93 11.94
CA GLN A 18 -12.72 -1.97 11.06
C GLN A 18 -11.93 -2.69 9.96
N ILE A 19 -11.68 -1.95 8.88
CA ILE A 19 -10.79 -2.40 7.81
C ILE A 19 -9.36 -2.12 8.28
N VAL A 20 -8.50 -3.14 8.24
CA VAL A 20 -7.09 -3.00 8.59
C VAL A 20 -6.25 -3.11 7.32
N THR A 21 -5.68 -1.99 6.89
CA THR A 21 -4.72 -1.94 5.79
C THR A 21 -3.29 -2.21 6.29
N VAL A 22 -2.38 -2.57 5.38
CA VAL A 22 -0.93 -2.66 5.66
C VAL A 22 -0.43 -1.34 6.28
N GLN A 23 -0.90 -0.20 5.77
CA GLN A 23 -0.52 1.11 6.29
C GLN A 23 -1.06 1.34 7.71
N TYR A 24 -2.34 1.01 7.97
CA TYR A 24 -2.91 1.09 9.31
C TYR A 24 -2.08 0.26 10.31
N LEU A 25 -1.80 -1.00 9.98
CA LEU A 25 -1.05 -1.88 10.89
C LEU A 25 0.37 -1.36 11.12
N SER A 26 1.08 -1.00 10.04
CA SER A 26 2.42 -0.41 10.14
C SER A 26 2.41 0.78 11.10
N ARG A 27 1.47 1.72 10.92
CA ARG A 27 1.30 2.93 11.75
C ARG A 27 1.09 2.60 13.22
N HIS A 28 0.03 1.85 13.52
CA HIS A 28 -0.42 1.60 14.89
C HIS A 28 0.48 0.64 15.68
N ALA A 29 1.26 -0.20 15.00
CA ALA A 29 2.18 -1.14 15.64
C ALA A 29 3.66 -0.75 15.50
N ASP A 30 3.94 0.43 14.95
CA ASP A 30 5.29 1.00 14.73
C ASP A 30 6.26 -0.01 14.10
N LEU A 31 5.87 -0.56 12.96
CA LEU A 31 6.63 -1.60 12.26
C LEU A 31 6.81 -1.28 10.77
N PRO A 32 7.90 -1.75 10.14
CA PRO A 32 8.13 -1.59 8.71
C PRO A 32 6.96 -2.13 7.87
N VAL A 33 6.74 -1.53 6.70
CA VAL A 33 5.63 -1.90 5.82
C VAL A 33 5.70 -3.38 5.43
N ASP A 34 6.89 -3.92 5.18
CA ASP A 34 7.06 -5.34 4.82
C ASP A 34 6.70 -6.28 5.98
N ASP A 35 7.14 -5.97 7.20
CA ASP A 35 6.75 -6.72 8.40
C ASP A 35 5.23 -6.70 8.62
N ALA A 36 4.56 -5.58 8.27
CA ALA A 36 3.11 -5.47 8.38
C ALA A 36 2.38 -6.41 7.40
N LYS A 37 2.92 -6.54 6.18
CA LYS A 37 2.38 -7.46 5.17
C LYS A 37 2.50 -8.91 5.63
N ASP A 38 3.64 -9.27 6.18
CA ASP A 38 3.90 -10.61 6.70
C ASP A 38 2.97 -10.94 7.86
N GLU A 39 2.80 -10.00 8.80
CA GLU A 39 1.89 -10.15 9.95
C GLU A 39 0.43 -10.32 9.50
N LEU A 40 -0.07 -9.51 8.57
CA LEU A 40 -1.43 -9.67 8.03
C LEU A 40 -1.60 -11.02 7.33
N THR A 41 -0.59 -11.47 6.59
CA THR A 41 -0.61 -12.76 5.90
C THR A 41 -0.62 -13.92 6.89
N GLU A 42 0.16 -13.83 7.96
CA GLU A 42 0.19 -14.83 9.02
C GLU A 42 -1.12 -14.87 9.78
N PHE A 43 -1.67 -13.72 10.14
CA PHE A 43 -2.95 -13.61 10.83
C PHE A 43 -4.10 -14.21 10.00
N LEU A 44 -4.12 -13.95 8.69
CA LEU A 44 -5.07 -14.56 7.78
C LEU A 44 -4.96 -16.09 7.78
N LYS A 45 -3.73 -16.63 7.71
CA LYS A 45 -3.49 -18.09 7.73
C LYS A 45 -3.97 -18.73 9.02
N GLN A 46 -3.72 -18.10 10.16
CA GLN A 46 -4.10 -18.60 11.48
C GLN A 46 -5.63 -18.60 11.68
N ASN A 47 -6.34 -17.64 11.08
CA ASN A 47 -7.78 -17.44 11.30
C ASN A 47 -8.69 -17.90 10.14
N LYS A 48 -8.13 -18.40 9.04
CA LYS A 48 -8.86 -18.81 7.82
C LYS A 48 -10.03 -19.78 8.08
N ASN A 49 -9.95 -20.60 9.12
CA ASN A 49 -10.96 -21.61 9.46
C ASN A 49 -11.85 -21.22 10.65
N ARG A 50 -11.60 -20.07 11.29
CA ARG A 50 -12.23 -19.70 12.56
C ARG A 50 -13.22 -18.55 12.42
N THR A 51 -13.01 -17.67 11.44
CA THR A 51 -13.76 -16.41 11.31
C THR A 51 -14.01 -16.07 9.86
N GLU A 52 -15.08 -15.33 9.59
CA GLU A 52 -15.39 -14.76 8.28
C GLU A 52 -14.46 -13.56 8.05
N LEU A 53 -13.28 -13.84 7.51
CA LEU A 53 -12.24 -12.86 7.24
C LEU A 53 -12.00 -12.78 5.74
N HIS A 54 -12.06 -11.57 5.21
CA HIS A 54 -11.88 -11.29 3.80
C HIS A 54 -10.58 -10.51 3.58
N SER A 55 -9.89 -10.83 2.50
CA SER A 55 -8.65 -10.18 2.09
C SER A 55 -8.80 -9.47 0.74
N VAL A 56 -8.06 -8.37 0.62
CA VAL A 56 -7.83 -7.67 -0.64
C VAL A 56 -6.33 -7.70 -0.92
N TYR A 57 -5.96 -7.91 -2.17
CA TYR A 57 -4.57 -8.01 -2.64
C TYR A 57 -4.26 -6.90 -3.63
N VAL A 58 -3.01 -6.45 -3.65
CA VAL A 58 -2.43 -5.68 -4.75
C VAL A 58 -1.79 -6.66 -5.71
N ILE A 59 -2.18 -6.59 -6.98
CA ILE A 59 -1.50 -7.29 -8.08
C ILE A 59 -0.90 -6.26 -9.05
N SER A 60 0.36 -6.47 -9.41
CA SER A 60 1.03 -5.71 -10.47
C SER A 60 1.72 -6.64 -11.46
N GLY A 61 1.78 -6.22 -12.72
CA GLY A 61 2.54 -6.92 -13.74
C GLY A 61 2.19 -6.53 -15.17
N GLU A 62 2.73 -7.27 -16.12
CA GLU A 62 2.49 -7.13 -17.55
C GLU A 62 1.17 -7.81 -17.95
N LEU A 63 0.27 -7.09 -18.61
CA LEU A 63 -0.99 -7.62 -19.13
C LEU A 63 -0.80 -8.39 -20.45
N ILE A 64 -1.67 -9.37 -20.67
CA ILE A 64 -1.85 -9.98 -21.99
C ILE A 64 -2.62 -8.98 -22.86
N VAL A 65 -1.93 -8.33 -23.78
CA VAL A 65 -2.55 -7.49 -24.81
C VAL A 65 -2.73 -8.35 -26.05
N PRO A 66 -3.97 -8.63 -26.50
CA PRO A 66 -4.17 -9.26 -27.79
C PRO A 66 -3.75 -8.29 -28.89
N ASP A 67 -2.83 -8.70 -29.77
CA ASP A 67 -2.38 -7.90 -30.91
C ASP A 67 -3.55 -7.57 -31.83
N PRO A 68 -3.99 -6.30 -31.95
CA PRO A 68 -5.09 -5.93 -32.81
C PRO A 68 -4.55 -5.55 -34.20
N ALA A 69 -3.78 -6.42 -34.87
CA ALA A 69 -3.52 -6.37 -36.33
C ALA A 69 -2.47 -7.41 -36.77
N SER A 70 -2.87 -8.64 -37.10
CA SER A 70 -2.18 -9.37 -38.17
C SER A 70 -2.66 -8.80 -39.51
N GLY A 71 -2.10 -7.69 -39.96
CA GLY A 71 -2.58 -7.10 -41.21
C GLY A 71 -2.08 -5.72 -41.59
N TYR A 72 -0.87 -5.30 -41.23
CA TYR A 72 -0.21 -4.19 -41.93
C TYR A 72 1.26 -4.52 -42.17
N THR A 73 1.64 -4.40 -43.43
CA THR A 73 2.94 -4.74 -44.00
C THR A 73 4.00 -3.71 -43.65
N ALA A 74 5.19 -4.23 -43.35
CA ALA A 74 6.52 -3.68 -43.56
C ALA A 74 6.96 -2.45 -42.74
N SER A 75 8.14 -2.67 -42.14
CA SER A 75 9.09 -1.72 -41.54
C SER A 75 8.80 -1.26 -40.12
N ASP A 76 9.83 -1.48 -39.30
CA ASP A 76 10.12 -0.88 -38.00
C ASP A 76 9.49 -1.56 -36.78
N ILE A 77 10.28 -2.51 -36.25
CA ILE A 77 10.36 -2.91 -34.85
C ILE A 77 8.99 -3.28 -34.26
N ALA A 78 8.70 -4.58 -34.22
CA ALA A 78 7.65 -5.18 -33.42
C ALA A 78 7.85 -4.87 -31.92
N ALA A 79 7.59 -3.64 -31.52
CA ALA A 79 7.44 -3.22 -30.15
C ALA A 79 6.08 -3.75 -29.70
N THR A 80 6.07 -5.03 -29.30
CA THR A 80 4.96 -5.62 -28.55
C THR A 80 4.71 -4.68 -27.37
N ARG A 81 3.60 -3.93 -27.41
CA ARG A 81 3.32 -2.88 -26.43
C ARG A 81 3.07 -3.54 -25.08
N LYS A 82 4.09 -3.57 -24.23
CA LYS A 82 3.99 -4.08 -22.86
C LYS A 82 3.19 -3.11 -22.01
N ILE A 83 1.95 -3.47 -21.68
CA ILE A 83 1.11 -2.69 -20.77
C ILE A 83 1.31 -3.23 -19.36
N HIS A 84 1.82 -2.41 -18.45
CA HIS A 84 1.90 -2.72 -17.02
C HIS A 84 0.66 -2.18 -16.32
N ARG A 85 0.10 -2.96 -15.39
CA ARG A 85 -1.07 -2.56 -14.60
C ARG A 85 -0.95 -3.00 -13.15
N THR A 86 -1.14 -2.04 -12.26
CA THR A 86 -1.34 -2.28 -10.82
C THR A 86 -2.82 -2.13 -10.49
N GLN A 87 -3.39 -3.05 -9.71
CA GLN A 87 -4.77 -2.94 -9.25
C GLN A 87 -5.01 -3.69 -7.94
N LEU A 88 -6.08 -3.29 -7.23
CA LEU A 88 -6.60 -3.98 -6.05
C LEU A 88 -7.63 -5.03 -6.46
N VAL A 89 -7.54 -6.21 -5.86
CA VAL A 89 -8.38 -7.37 -6.20
C VAL A 89 -8.84 -8.06 -4.92
N ARG A 90 -10.11 -8.45 -4.86
CA ARG A 90 -10.64 -9.25 -3.74
C ARG A 90 -10.17 -10.70 -3.86
N ASP A 91 -10.04 -11.41 -2.75
CA ASP A 91 -9.62 -12.83 -2.72
C ASP A 91 -10.40 -13.72 -3.71
N CYS A 92 -11.72 -13.53 -3.81
CA CYS A 92 -12.58 -14.30 -4.71
C CYS A 92 -12.25 -14.15 -6.20
N ASP A 93 -11.72 -12.99 -6.60
CA ASP A 93 -11.41 -12.66 -8.00
C ASP A 93 -9.91 -12.78 -8.31
N LEU A 94 -9.09 -13.14 -7.32
CA LEU A 94 -7.62 -13.09 -7.42
C LEU A 94 -7.11 -14.00 -8.53
N GLU A 95 -7.49 -15.27 -8.52
CA GLU A 95 -7.01 -16.26 -9.49
C GLU A 95 -7.52 -15.97 -10.91
N VAL A 96 -8.75 -15.48 -11.05
CA VAL A 96 -9.31 -15.06 -12.34
C VAL A 96 -8.54 -13.87 -12.89
N THR A 97 -8.28 -12.88 -12.04
CA THR A 97 -7.55 -11.67 -12.43
C THR A 97 -6.10 -11.99 -12.77
N ARG A 98 -5.47 -12.92 -12.06
CA ARG A 98 -4.09 -13.37 -12.29
C ARG A 98 -3.89 -13.92 -13.71
N GLN A 99 -4.90 -14.59 -14.28
CA GLN A 99 -4.84 -15.14 -15.64
C GLN A 99 -4.78 -14.06 -16.74
N VAL A 100 -5.17 -12.83 -16.44
CA VAL A 100 -5.11 -11.69 -17.38
C VAL A 100 -3.67 -11.18 -17.52
N TYR A 101 -2.80 -11.48 -16.56
CA TYR A 101 -1.40 -11.06 -16.57
C TYR A 101 -0.54 -12.08 -17.29
N ARG A 102 0.28 -11.60 -18.22
CA ARG A 102 1.33 -12.39 -18.87
C ARG A 102 2.44 -12.72 -17.86
N LYS A 103 2.80 -11.75 -17.04
CA LYS A 103 3.81 -11.86 -16.00
C LYS A 103 3.34 -11.06 -14.81
N VAL A 104 3.24 -11.71 -13.65
CA VAL A 104 2.94 -11.06 -12.37
C VAL A 104 4.26 -10.71 -11.71
N GLU A 105 4.41 -9.45 -11.31
CA GLU A 105 5.60 -8.93 -10.62
C GLU A 105 5.38 -8.88 -9.11
N THR A 106 4.20 -8.40 -8.69
CA THR A 106 3.83 -8.36 -7.27
C THR A 106 2.42 -8.89 -7.07
N CYS A 107 2.22 -9.61 -5.97
CA CYS A 107 0.94 -10.14 -5.53
C CYS A 107 0.96 -10.23 -4.01
N GLU A 108 0.58 -9.15 -3.34
CA GLU A 108 0.76 -8.97 -1.89
C GLU A 108 -0.57 -8.61 -1.23
N ILE A 109 -0.72 -8.95 0.05
CA ILE A 109 -1.91 -8.58 0.81
C ILE A 109 -1.93 -7.07 1.02
N TYR A 110 -3.10 -6.46 0.85
CA TYR A 110 -3.31 -5.03 1.04
C TYR A 110 -4.06 -4.72 2.33
N CYS A 111 -5.15 -5.46 2.57
CA CYS A 111 -5.95 -5.27 3.78
C CYS A 111 -6.74 -6.52 4.15
N LEU A 112 -7.18 -6.52 5.41
CA LEU A 112 -8.12 -7.48 5.98
C LEU A 112 -9.37 -6.76 6.47
N HIS A 113 -10.51 -7.43 6.36
CA HIS A 113 -11.78 -6.93 6.86
C HIS A 113 -12.75 -8.07 7.15
N THR A 114 -13.67 -7.85 8.09
CA THR A 114 -14.70 -8.84 8.46
C THR A 114 -16.03 -8.57 7.76
N LYS A 115 -16.38 -7.29 7.51
CA LYS A 115 -17.60 -6.92 6.79
C LYS A 115 -17.40 -6.84 5.28
N PRO A 116 -18.38 -7.25 4.46
CA PRO A 116 -18.26 -7.15 3.00
C PRO A 116 -18.15 -5.69 2.55
N ILE A 117 -17.06 -5.36 1.86
CA ILE A 117 -16.82 -4.01 1.32
C ILE A 117 -17.51 -3.88 -0.03
N LYS A 118 -18.49 -2.96 -0.13
CA LYS A 118 -19.23 -2.68 -1.38
C LYS A 118 -18.30 -2.15 -2.49
N SER A 119 -17.42 -1.21 -2.17
CA SER A 119 -16.48 -0.59 -3.11
C SER A 119 -15.08 -0.50 -2.52
N LEU A 120 -14.07 -0.95 -3.28
CA LEU A 120 -12.66 -0.83 -2.91
C LEU A 120 -12.20 0.62 -2.80
N CYS A 121 -12.94 1.59 -3.36
CA CYS A 121 -12.66 3.02 -3.17
C CYS A 121 -12.72 3.45 -1.70
N LEU A 122 -13.45 2.73 -0.85
CA LEU A 122 -13.50 3.01 0.60
C LEU A 122 -12.14 2.85 1.27
N LEU A 123 -11.26 2.02 0.70
CA LEU A 123 -9.90 1.83 1.21
C LEU A 123 -9.09 3.13 1.15
N TYR A 124 -9.35 3.97 0.15
CA TYR A 124 -8.71 5.29 0.07
C TYR A 124 -9.00 6.13 1.31
N SER A 125 -10.25 6.15 1.79
CA SER A 125 -10.61 6.91 2.99
C SER A 125 -10.04 6.34 4.29
N VAL A 126 -9.72 5.05 4.32
CA VAL A 126 -9.05 4.41 5.47
C VAL A 126 -7.59 4.86 5.53
N ASP A 127 -6.93 4.93 4.37
CA ASP A 127 -5.52 5.32 4.28
C ASP A 127 -5.31 6.84 4.27
N SER A 128 -6.28 7.61 3.75
CA SER A 128 -6.28 9.08 3.65
C SER A 128 -6.71 9.80 4.92
N LEU A 129 -6.70 9.13 6.07
CA LEU A 129 -6.69 9.84 7.35
C LEU A 129 -5.31 10.50 7.48
N GLU A 130 -5.16 11.61 6.77
CA GLU A 130 -4.05 12.56 6.79
C GLU A 130 -4.05 13.24 8.17
N ASP A 131 -3.35 12.64 9.14
CA ASP A 131 -3.04 13.27 10.41
C ASP A 131 -1.63 13.89 10.31
N ASP A 132 -1.36 15.03 10.96
CA ASP A 132 -0.05 15.70 10.95
C ASP A 132 1.08 14.80 11.50
N GLU A 133 0.72 13.73 12.22
CA GLU A 133 1.62 12.68 12.68
C GLU A 133 2.11 11.75 11.54
N TYR A 134 1.32 11.62 10.46
CA TYR A 134 1.62 10.84 9.26
C TYR A 134 2.82 11.43 8.49
N GLU A 135 2.77 12.72 8.14
CA GLU A 135 3.83 13.36 7.34
C GLU A 135 5.20 13.32 8.03
N ARG A 136 5.23 13.32 9.37
CA ARG A 136 6.48 13.33 10.14
C ARG A 136 7.15 11.97 10.24
N THR A 137 6.40 10.86 10.17
CA THR A 137 6.90 9.52 10.49
C THR A 137 7.07 8.61 9.27
N ASP A 138 6.41 8.94 8.15
CA ASP A 138 6.44 8.15 6.91
C ASP A 138 7.85 7.93 6.31
N PRO A 139 8.78 8.91 6.33
CA PRO A 139 10.12 8.70 5.78
C PRO A 139 10.90 7.59 6.47
N GLY A 140 10.67 7.37 7.78
CA GLY A 140 11.32 6.31 8.55
C GLY A 140 10.74 4.92 8.30
N ARG A 141 9.58 4.83 7.67
CA ARG A 141 8.84 3.58 7.40
C ARG A 141 8.93 3.16 5.93
N SER A 142 9.35 4.07 5.06
CA SER A 142 9.64 3.81 3.66
C SER A 142 10.87 2.92 3.50
N TRP A 143 10.76 1.93 2.62
CA TRP A 143 11.88 1.11 2.14
C TRP A 143 12.86 1.88 1.24
N LEU A 144 12.42 3.02 0.69
CA LEU A 144 13.24 3.94 -0.10
C LEU A 144 13.77 5.03 0.80
N SER A 145 15.08 5.01 1.06
CA SER A 145 15.80 6.13 1.69
C SER A 145 16.58 6.90 0.62
N TYR A 146 16.45 8.22 0.63
CA TYR A 146 17.21 9.10 -0.25
C TYR A 146 17.99 10.10 0.62
N PRO A 147 19.26 9.81 0.96
CA PRO A 147 20.05 10.63 1.89
C PRO A 147 20.18 12.10 1.44
N GLU A 148 20.19 12.32 0.11
CA GLU A 148 20.25 13.65 -0.50
C GLU A 148 18.97 14.47 -0.29
N ALA A 149 17.82 13.79 -0.14
CA ALA A 149 16.55 14.45 0.15
C ALA A 149 16.51 14.93 1.61
N GLU A 150 17.05 14.14 2.56
CA GLU A 150 17.15 14.55 3.96
C GLU A 150 18.08 15.75 4.16
N THR A 151 19.21 15.77 3.45
CA THR A 151 20.15 16.90 3.50
C THR A 151 19.53 18.17 2.93
N LYS A 152 18.90 18.10 1.76
CA LYS A 152 18.17 19.24 1.19
C LYS A 152 17.02 19.73 2.08
N ALA A 153 16.29 18.82 2.73
CA ALA A 153 15.21 19.18 3.65
C ALA A 153 15.76 19.97 4.85
N LYS A 154 16.86 19.50 5.46
CA LYS A 154 17.54 20.20 6.57
C LYS A 154 18.06 21.57 6.15
N ASP A 155 18.65 21.68 4.96
CA ASP A 155 19.16 22.95 4.42
C ASP A 155 18.02 23.95 4.17
N MET A 156 16.89 23.48 3.64
CA MET A 156 15.70 24.32 3.44
C MET A 156 15.11 24.81 4.76
N LEU A 157 14.95 23.92 5.76
CA LEU A 157 14.48 24.28 7.10
C LEU A 157 15.39 25.32 7.77
N ALA A 158 16.72 25.12 7.71
CA ALA A 158 17.69 26.07 8.23
C ALA A 158 17.61 27.44 7.53
N HIS A 159 17.35 27.46 6.22
CA HIS A 159 17.13 28.71 5.47
C HIS A 159 15.85 29.44 5.90
N TYR A 160 14.74 28.72 6.13
CA TYR A 160 13.49 29.33 6.61
C TYR A 160 13.60 29.85 8.05
N ASP A 161 14.26 29.11 8.93
CA ASP A 161 14.53 29.55 10.31
C ASP A 161 15.37 30.83 10.32
N ALA A 162 16.38 30.93 9.43
CA ALA A 162 17.20 32.14 9.27
C ALA A 162 16.42 33.35 8.71
N ILE A 163 15.37 33.12 7.92
CA ILE A 163 14.49 34.17 7.36
C ILE A 163 13.44 34.62 8.39
N SER A 164 13.04 33.75 9.32
CA SER A 164 11.99 34.02 10.32
C SER A 164 12.41 34.92 11.48
N VAL A 165 13.70 35.29 11.58
CA VAL A 165 14.20 36.26 12.57
C VAL A 165 14.59 37.56 11.85
N PRO A 166 13.65 38.50 11.67
CA PRO A 166 13.93 39.83 12.20
C PRO A 166 12.66 40.57 12.64
N ALA A 167 12.31 40.52 13.92
CA ALA A 167 11.45 41.55 14.52
C ALA A 167 11.51 41.50 16.05
N THR A 168 12.47 42.22 16.65
CA THR A 168 12.18 43.24 17.69
C THR A 168 13.46 43.95 18.10
N GLN A 169 13.69 45.13 17.52
CA GLN A 169 14.35 46.22 18.23
C GLN A 169 13.42 47.43 18.17
N LYS A 170 12.72 47.68 19.27
CA LYS A 170 12.32 49.02 19.73
C LYS A 170 12.35 49.03 21.24
#